data_AF-A0A925NHR8-F1
#
_entry.id   AF-A0A925NHR8-F1
#
_cell.length_a   1.000
_cell.length_b   1.000
_cell.length_c   1.000
_cell.angle_alpha   90.00
_cell.angle_beta   90.00
_cell.angle_gamma   90.00
#
_symmetry.space_group_name_H-M   'P 1'
#
loop_
_entity.id
_entity.type
_entity.pdbx_description
1 polymer ?
#
loop_
_entity_poly.entity_id
_entity_poly.type
_entity_poly.pdbx_seq_one_letter_code
_entity_poly.pdbx_strand_id
1 'polypeptide(L)'
;RMAHQNIRLSDPHYVDDETSAHIAFRREFDMTNDSKLFVERDRAVESGFVLDCFGDWIRGNWRPADQFDSSNFGTVVPSSDGKTGIAIDDISEVFLPLYEGRMIGQFDWAKKGWSEGKGRRAIWNDLAFTEKQISPQYLMRLSDYLQMQPVRGSKLAYLAVGAATNSRTFISSVIGDWPCANSVPVLDFVVESSQKMYASSNCIFALAACMNSLVFDFTLRMRLSSNNLNWFILQESALPRLNELAKNVSFVRLVELLSLHPALAVNFGDLVHQSRTVSHQENPFSILQPSQRARYRAIVEAVVASAYGVKNQDLEIILRLCEVEGLRSQSSSQNQALEKSFHRVDADLNPRLRLPALFFAAFQLLCSNGLEWLLAQAFEKDFLFFDDEYNSHFSAAISSDKASPLVSDLSIPELQKLFHEIRNVKIAYPTIS
;
A
#
# COMPACT_ATOMS: atom_id res chain seq x y z
N ARG A 1 -17.37 -16.73 17.58
CA ARG A 1 -16.31 -17.77 17.48
C ARG A 1 -14.93 -17.14 17.34
N MET A 2 -14.72 -16.20 16.40
CA MET A 2 -13.45 -15.46 16.24
C MET A 2 -12.94 -14.75 17.52
N ALA A 3 -13.81 -14.39 18.46
CA ALA A 3 -13.44 -13.62 19.65
C ALA A 3 -12.57 -14.36 20.70
N HIS A 4 -12.45 -15.69 20.67
CA HIS A 4 -11.72 -16.43 21.72
C HIS A 4 -10.21 -16.59 21.47
N GLN A 5 -9.73 -16.33 20.25
CA GLN A 5 -8.31 -16.48 19.87
C GLN A 5 -7.69 -15.19 19.33
N ASN A 6 -8.50 -14.14 19.12
CA ASN A 6 -8.08 -12.89 18.51
C ASN A 6 -7.82 -11.81 19.54
N ILE A 7 -6.89 -10.92 19.19
CA ILE A 7 -6.41 -9.81 20.01
C ILE A 7 -7.08 -8.54 19.50
N ARG A 8 -7.47 -7.60 20.37
CA ARG A 8 -7.99 -6.29 19.92
C ARG A 8 -6.85 -5.40 19.47
N LEU A 9 -7.11 -4.46 18.55
CA LEU A 9 -6.19 -3.40 18.10
C LEU A 9 -5.73 -2.40 19.18
N SER A 10 -6.23 -2.51 20.43
CA SER A 10 -5.77 -1.76 21.60
C SER A 10 -4.98 -2.59 22.63
N ASP A 11 -4.98 -3.92 22.55
CA ASP A 11 -4.29 -4.78 23.51
C ASP A 11 -2.75 -4.62 23.40
N PRO A 12 -2.02 -4.50 24.53
CA PRO A 12 -0.56 -4.57 24.50
C PRO A 12 -0.09 -5.98 24.08
N HIS A 13 1.07 -6.07 23.43
CA HIS A 13 1.73 -7.34 23.02
C HIS A 13 1.17 -8.04 21.76
N TYR A 14 1.16 -7.35 20.61
CA TYR A 14 0.78 -7.96 19.30
C TYR A 14 1.80 -8.95 18.75
N VAL A 15 3.05 -8.73 19.14
CA VAL A 15 4.20 -9.43 18.60
C VAL A 15 4.37 -10.69 19.44
N ASP A 16 4.87 -10.63 20.66
CA ASP A 16 4.89 -11.78 21.55
C ASP A 16 4.68 -11.35 23.00
N ASP A 17 4.41 -12.31 23.89
CA ASP A 17 4.21 -12.07 25.33
C ASP A 17 5.45 -11.43 26.00
N GLU A 18 6.61 -11.41 25.32
CA GLU A 18 7.88 -10.87 25.80
C GLU A 18 8.20 -9.47 25.25
N THR A 19 7.52 -9.02 24.20
CA THR A 19 7.75 -7.74 23.54
C THR A 19 6.58 -6.80 23.75
N SER A 20 6.83 -5.68 24.40
CA SER A 20 5.89 -4.55 24.48
C SER A 20 5.85 -3.82 23.13
N ALA A 21 5.29 -4.48 22.11
CA ALA A 21 4.97 -3.86 20.83
C ALA A 21 3.47 -3.56 20.75
N HIS A 22 3.13 -2.32 20.41
CA HIS A 22 1.74 -1.89 20.24
C HIS A 22 1.54 -1.14 18.92
N ILE A 23 0.33 -1.25 18.38
CA ILE A 23 -0.08 -0.48 17.20
C ILE A 23 -0.40 0.94 17.65
N ALA A 24 0.36 1.91 17.16
CA ALA A 24 0.15 3.32 17.42
C ALA A 24 -0.65 3.96 16.29
N PHE A 25 -1.66 4.74 16.65
CA PHE A 25 -2.45 5.56 15.74
C PHE A 25 -1.95 7.00 15.72
N ARG A 26 -1.88 7.59 14.52
CA ARG A 26 -1.57 9.01 14.32
C ARG A 26 -2.44 9.64 13.23
N ARG A 27 -2.85 10.88 13.47
CA ARG A 27 -3.26 11.84 12.44
C ARG A 27 -2.14 12.88 12.36
N GLU A 28 -1.48 12.98 11.22
CA GLU A 28 -0.25 13.78 11.13
C GLU A 28 -0.54 15.26 10.92
N PHE A 29 -1.27 15.62 9.86
CA PHE A 29 -1.50 17.02 9.51
C PHE A 29 -2.98 17.33 9.27
N ASP A 30 -3.49 18.41 9.86
CA ASP A 30 -4.85 18.88 9.66
C ASP A 30 -4.91 19.89 8.51
N MET A 31 -5.66 19.54 7.45
CA MET A 31 -5.75 20.37 6.24
C MET A 31 -6.28 21.80 6.48
N THR A 32 -6.95 22.05 7.61
CA THR A 32 -7.45 23.38 7.99
C THR A 32 -6.45 24.09 8.88
N ASN A 33 -6.07 23.48 10.00
CA ASN A 33 -5.22 24.11 11.02
C ASN A 33 -3.77 24.30 10.52
N ASP A 34 -3.28 23.37 9.71
CA ASP A 34 -1.91 23.38 9.18
C ASP A 34 -1.83 23.90 7.74
N SER A 35 -2.90 24.54 7.25
CA SER A 35 -3.04 24.97 5.85
C SER A 35 -1.87 25.80 5.31
N LYS A 36 -1.19 26.55 6.18
CA LYS A 36 0.03 27.34 5.86
C LYS A 36 1.25 26.49 5.45
N LEU A 37 1.27 25.20 5.78
CA LEU A 37 2.38 24.29 5.47
C LEU A 37 2.27 23.68 4.06
N PHE A 38 1.12 23.84 3.40
CA PHE A 38 0.84 23.18 2.13
C PHE A 38 0.97 24.14 0.96
N VAL A 39 1.66 23.69 -0.08
CA VAL A 39 1.81 24.40 -1.36
C VAL A 39 1.08 23.63 -2.45
N GLU A 40 0.31 24.33 -3.27
CA GLU A 40 -0.35 23.72 -4.43
C GLU A 40 0.69 23.23 -5.45
N ARG A 41 0.51 22.02 -5.96
CA ARG A 41 1.45 21.42 -6.91
C ARG A 41 1.73 22.33 -8.12
N ASP A 42 0.70 22.89 -8.74
CA ASP A 42 0.87 23.77 -9.92
C ASP A 42 1.75 24.98 -9.62
N ARG A 43 1.57 25.59 -8.44
CA ARG A 43 2.41 26.73 -8.01
C ARG A 43 3.86 26.32 -7.77
N ALA A 44 4.09 25.11 -7.25
CA ALA A 44 5.43 24.58 -7.10
C ALA A 44 6.08 24.34 -8.47
N VAL A 45 5.35 23.77 -9.43
CA VAL A 45 5.82 23.60 -10.81
C VAL A 45 6.19 24.95 -11.44
N GLU A 46 5.33 25.96 -11.32
CA GLU A 46 5.59 27.33 -11.78
C GLU A 46 6.84 27.95 -11.11
N SER A 47 7.13 27.53 -9.87
CA SER A 47 8.31 27.95 -9.11
C SER A 47 9.57 27.15 -9.43
N GLY A 48 9.52 26.23 -10.41
CA GLY A 48 10.67 25.46 -10.89
C GLY A 48 10.91 24.13 -10.16
N PHE A 49 9.91 23.59 -9.45
CA PHE A 49 9.99 22.24 -8.90
C PHE A 49 9.71 21.18 -9.97
N VAL A 50 10.53 20.14 -9.97
CA VAL A 50 10.40 18.97 -10.85
C VAL A 50 10.29 17.72 -9.98
N LEU A 51 9.44 16.79 -10.37
CA LEU A 51 9.30 15.52 -9.67
C LEU A 51 10.47 14.58 -10.02
N ASP A 52 11.07 13.99 -9.00
CA ASP A 52 12.12 12.98 -9.15
C ASP A 52 11.57 11.56 -9.34
N CYS A 53 12.46 10.58 -9.51
CA CYS A 53 12.09 9.17 -9.65
C CYS A 53 11.59 8.50 -8.35
N PHE A 54 11.69 9.16 -7.20
CA PHE A 54 11.34 8.64 -5.87
C PHE A 54 10.02 9.21 -5.31
N GLY A 55 9.46 10.23 -5.97
CA GLY A 55 8.23 10.89 -5.59
C GLY A 55 8.42 12.25 -4.92
N ASP A 56 9.65 12.73 -4.79
CA ASP A 56 9.97 14.03 -4.19
C ASP A 56 9.98 15.13 -5.26
N TRP A 57 9.58 16.33 -4.86
CA TRP A 57 9.55 17.50 -5.72
C TRP A 57 10.76 18.36 -5.40
N ILE A 58 11.67 18.51 -6.35
CA ILE A 58 12.97 19.12 -6.14
C ILE A 58 13.11 20.37 -7.01
N ARG A 59 13.56 21.46 -6.38
CA ARG A 59 13.95 22.70 -7.05
C ARG A 59 15.47 22.86 -7.02
N GLY A 60 16.05 23.24 -8.15
CA GLY A 60 17.48 23.48 -8.27
C GLY A 60 17.91 23.50 -9.73
N ASN A 61 19.20 23.27 -9.99
CA ASN A 61 19.76 23.35 -11.33
C ASN A 61 19.61 22.03 -12.12
N TRP A 62 18.41 21.78 -12.64
CA TRP A 62 18.13 20.63 -13.50
C TRP A 62 18.80 20.76 -14.87
N ARG A 63 19.44 19.68 -15.34
CA ARG A 63 20.13 19.62 -16.64
C ARG A 63 19.66 18.41 -17.44
N PRO A 64 19.72 18.45 -18.78
CA PRO A 64 19.48 17.28 -19.63
C PRO A 64 20.28 16.05 -19.18
N ALA A 65 19.66 14.87 -19.23
CA ALA A 65 20.23 13.61 -18.77
C ALA A 65 21.58 13.25 -19.43
N ASP A 66 21.76 13.62 -20.69
CA ASP A 66 22.97 13.38 -21.49
C ASP A 66 24.18 14.23 -21.05
N GLN A 67 23.97 15.23 -20.20
CA GLN A 67 25.04 16.04 -19.63
C GLN A 67 25.67 15.42 -18.38
N PHE A 68 25.10 14.34 -17.85
CA PHE A 68 25.65 13.62 -16.72
C PHE A 68 26.44 12.40 -17.20
N ASP A 69 27.70 12.31 -16.78
CA ASP A 69 28.53 11.15 -17.03
C ASP A 69 27.99 9.94 -16.24
N SER A 70 27.88 8.79 -16.90
CA SER A 70 27.53 7.51 -16.29
C SER A 70 28.55 7.05 -15.24
N SER A 71 29.72 7.69 -15.15
CA SER A 71 30.65 7.44 -14.04
C SER A 71 30.23 8.09 -12.69
N ASN A 72 29.28 9.04 -12.68
CA ASN A 72 28.82 9.77 -11.49
C ASN A 72 27.51 9.24 -10.88
N PHE A 73 27.10 8.02 -11.24
CA PHE A 73 25.95 7.35 -10.68
C PHE A 73 26.00 7.35 -9.14
N GLY A 74 24.90 7.78 -8.51
CA GLY A 74 24.80 7.94 -7.04
C GLY A 74 25.06 9.34 -6.49
N THR A 75 25.30 10.34 -7.33
CA THR A 75 25.35 11.78 -6.93
C THR A 75 24.36 12.67 -7.70
N VAL A 76 23.62 12.06 -8.63
CA VAL A 76 22.65 12.72 -9.51
C VAL A 76 21.30 12.08 -9.33
N VAL A 77 20.28 12.90 -9.12
CA VAL A 77 18.88 12.49 -8.99
C VAL A 77 18.18 12.64 -10.34
N PRO A 78 17.64 11.57 -10.93
CA PRO A 78 16.90 11.67 -12.19
C PRO A 78 15.46 12.17 -11.96
N SER A 79 14.93 12.91 -12.95
CA SER A 79 13.51 13.27 -12.99
C SER A 79 12.64 12.02 -13.19
N SER A 80 11.35 12.10 -12.82
CA SER A 80 10.42 10.99 -12.95
C SER A 80 10.29 10.46 -14.39
N ASP A 81 10.48 11.33 -15.38
CA ASP A 81 10.45 10.97 -16.80
C ASP A 81 11.83 10.60 -17.37
N GLY A 82 12.89 10.69 -16.56
CA GLY A 82 14.25 10.33 -16.94
C GLY A 82 14.95 11.29 -17.90
N LYS A 83 14.34 12.41 -18.29
CA LYS A 83 14.90 13.31 -19.30
C LYS A 83 15.92 14.29 -18.74
N THR A 84 15.85 14.53 -17.44
CA THR A 84 16.73 15.47 -16.74
C THR A 84 17.29 14.84 -15.48
N GLY A 85 18.41 15.37 -15.02
CA GLY A 85 19.01 15.05 -13.73
C GLY A 85 19.40 16.31 -12.97
N ILE A 86 19.60 16.16 -11.67
CA ILE A 86 20.12 17.21 -10.79
C ILE A 86 21.19 16.63 -9.88
N ALA A 87 22.35 17.27 -9.81
CA ALA A 87 23.37 16.89 -8.83
C ALA A 87 22.86 17.22 -7.41
N ILE A 88 23.18 16.39 -6.42
CA ILE A 88 22.72 16.61 -5.04
C ILE A 88 23.12 18.01 -4.53
N ASP A 89 24.33 18.47 -4.85
CA ASP A 89 24.82 19.79 -4.46
C ASP A 89 24.10 20.96 -5.15
N ASP A 90 23.42 20.70 -6.27
CA ASP A 90 22.61 21.67 -7.01
C ASP A 90 21.15 21.77 -6.48
N ILE A 91 20.79 20.94 -5.49
CA ILE A 91 19.45 20.94 -4.87
C ILE A 91 19.31 22.16 -3.95
N SER A 92 18.33 23.01 -4.27
CA SER A 92 18.03 24.21 -3.49
C SER A 92 16.81 24.04 -2.56
N GLU A 93 15.89 23.13 -2.88
CA GLU A 93 14.68 22.89 -2.10
C GLU A 93 14.06 21.52 -2.38
N VAL A 94 13.50 20.88 -1.36
CA VAL A 94 12.81 19.58 -1.47
C VAL A 94 11.45 19.67 -0.81
N PHE A 95 10.42 19.31 -1.57
CA PHE A 95 9.03 19.21 -1.17
C PHE A 95 8.56 17.75 -1.29
N LEU A 96 7.72 17.33 -0.36
CA LEU A 96 7.15 16.01 -0.29
C LEU A 96 5.69 16.04 -0.74
N PRO A 97 5.19 14.96 -1.36
CA PRO A 97 3.77 14.84 -1.70
C PRO A 97 2.94 14.75 -0.42
N LEU A 98 1.99 15.66 -0.23
CA LEU A 98 1.00 15.54 0.83
C LEU A 98 0.02 14.44 0.44
N TYR A 99 -0.01 13.38 1.23
CA TYR A 99 -0.76 12.18 0.94
C TYR A 99 -2.23 12.34 1.34
N GLU A 100 -3.13 12.19 0.36
CA GLU A 100 -4.57 12.38 0.50
C GLU A 100 -5.36 11.09 0.29
N GLY A 101 -6.57 11.00 0.87
CA GLY A 101 -7.34 9.75 0.85
C GLY A 101 -7.74 9.27 -0.54
N ARG A 102 -7.76 10.15 -1.56
CA ARG A 102 -8.04 9.74 -2.93
C ARG A 102 -6.88 8.96 -3.57
N MET A 103 -5.67 9.10 -3.04
CA MET A 103 -4.46 8.45 -3.55
C MET A 103 -4.39 6.97 -3.15
N ILE A 104 -5.07 6.56 -2.08
CA ILE A 104 -4.94 5.21 -1.54
C ILE A 104 -5.99 4.24 -2.08
N GLY A 105 -5.55 3.00 -2.30
CA GLY A 105 -6.35 1.83 -2.56
C GLY A 105 -5.88 0.65 -1.70
N GLN A 106 -6.54 -0.50 -1.85
CA GLN A 106 -6.17 -1.70 -1.10
C GLN A 106 -4.88 -2.28 -1.65
N PHE A 107 -3.82 -2.34 -0.84
CA PHE A 107 -2.46 -2.69 -1.29
C PHE A 107 -2.04 -1.88 -2.53
N ASP A 108 -2.51 -0.63 -2.60
CA ASP A 108 -2.26 0.25 -3.72
C ASP A 108 -2.01 1.66 -3.16
N TRP A 109 -0.74 1.98 -3.03
CA TRP A 109 -0.26 3.24 -2.47
C TRP A 109 -0.42 4.44 -3.42
N ALA A 110 -0.81 4.22 -4.68
CA ALA A 110 -1.04 5.28 -5.66
C ALA A 110 -2.19 4.90 -6.58
N LYS A 111 -3.38 4.64 -6.00
CA LYS A 111 -4.59 4.26 -6.74
C LYS A 111 -5.01 5.34 -7.73
N LYS A 112 -4.98 6.61 -7.30
CA LYS A 112 -5.33 7.75 -8.16
C LYS A 112 -4.30 8.86 -8.07
N GLY A 113 -4.08 9.50 -9.21
CA GLY A 113 -3.29 10.72 -9.32
C GLY A 113 -4.20 11.94 -9.51
N TRP A 114 -3.89 13.01 -8.79
CA TRP A 114 -4.51 14.31 -9.05
C TRP A 114 -4.11 14.82 -10.43
N SER A 115 -5.09 15.37 -11.16
CA SER A 115 -4.90 15.93 -12.50
C SER A 115 -5.14 17.43 -12.52
N GLU A 116 -6.30 17.89 -12.03
CA GLU A 116 -6.66 19.31 -12.01
C GLU A 116 -7.79 19.60 -11.02
N GLY A 117 -8.05 20.90 -10.80
CA GLY A 117 -9.16 21.38 -9.97
C GLY A 117 -8.92 21.23 -8.47
N LYS A 118 -9.90 21.65 -7.66
CA LYS A 118 -9.79 21.71 -6.19
C LYS A 118 -11.03 21.18 -5.49
N GLY A 119 -10.82 20.69 -4.27
CA GLY A 119 -11.89 20.25 -3.37
C GLY A 119 -12.75 19.14 -3.99
N ARG A 120 -14.07 19.20 -3.78
CA ARG A 120 -15.00 18.14 -4.26
C ARG A 120 -15.01 17.98 -5.79
N ARG A 121 -14.63 19.02 -6.53
CA ARG A 121 -14.61 19.03 -8.01
C ARG A 121 -13.24 18.67 -8.59
N ALA A 122 -12.24 18.39 -7.76
CA ALA A 122 -10.93 17.95 -8.24
C ALA A 122 -11.06 16.65 -9.02
N ILE A 123 -10.34 16.58 -10.15
CA ILE A 123 -10.30 15.43 -11.05
C ILE A 123 -9.10 14.57 -10.65
N TRP A 124 -9.39 13.28 -10.42
CA TRP A 124 -8.41 12.28 -10.02
C TRP A 124 -8.56 11.08 -10.94
N ASN A 125 -7.48 10.72 -11.62
CA ASN A 125 -7.47 9.64 -12.59
C ASN A 125 -6.97 8.36 -11.93
N ASP A 126 -7.65 7.24 -12.19
CA ASP A 126 -7.17 5.93 -11.78
C ASP A 126 -5.84 5.62 -12.48
N LEU A 127 -4.84 5.21 -11.70
CA LEU A 127 -3.53 4.83 -12.21
C LEU A 127 -3.46 3.31 -12.34
N ALA A 128 -3.09 2.83 -13.54
CA ALA A 128 -2.79 1.42 -13.74
C ALA A 128 -1.65 0.99 -12.81
N PHE A 129 -1.65 -0.27 -12.37
CA PHE A 129 -0.59 -0.76 -11.49
C PHE A 129 0.80 -0.79 -12.13
N THR A 130 0.82 -0.73 -13.46
CA THR A 130 2.02 -0.64 -14.29
C THR A 130 2.59 0.77 -14.41
N GLU A 131 1.83 1.79 -14.02
CA GLU A 131 2.17 3.20 -14.19
C GLU A 131 2.06 3.95 -12.84
N LYS A 132 2.41 3.29 -11.73
CA LYS A 132 2.26 3.91 -10.40
C LYS A 132 3.29 4.99 -10.18
N GLN A 133 2.77 6.17 -9.86
CA GLN A 133 3.52 7.36 -9.51
C GLN A 133 2.70 8.17 -8.52
N ILE A 134 3.36 8.77 -7.52
CA ILE A 134 2.67 9.66 -6.60
C ILE A 134 2.36 10.97 -7.30
N SER A 135 1.08 11.34 -7.35
CA SER A 135 0.60 12.54 -8.05
C SER A 135 -0.34 13.30 -7.12
N PRO A 136 0.19 14.12 -6.19
CA PRO A 136 -0.60 14.81 -5.18
C PRO A 136 -1.20 16.12 -5.73
N GLN A 137 -2.19 16.67 -5.03
CA GLN A 137 -2.67 18.03 -5.25
C GLN A 137 -1.81 19.06 -4.49
N TYR A 138 -1.31 18.67 -3.31
CA TYR A 138 -0.58 19.54 -2.40
C TYR A 138 0.79 18.94 -2.06
N LEU A 139 1.73 19.83 -1.75
CA LEU A 139 3.09 19.51 -1.36
C LEU A 139 3.40 20.13 0.00
N MET A 140 4.37 19.56 0.71
CA MET A 140 4.86 20.08 1.99
C MET A 140 6.38 20.14 1.96
N ARG A 141 6.97 21.22 2.46
CA ARG A 141 8.43 21.36 2.56
C ARG A 141 9.02 20.27 3.45
N LEU A 142 10.10 19.63 3.01
CA LEU A 142 10.77 18.57 3.77
C LEU A 142 11.19 19.01 5.18
N SER A 143 11.67 20.24 5.35
CA SER A 143 12.03 20.76 6.69
C SER A 143 10.83 20.90 7.61
N ASP A 144 9.68 21.34 7.10
CA ASP A 144 8.47 21.51 7.90
C ASP A 144 7.95 20.13 8.33
N TYR A 145 7.98 19.15 7.40
CA TYR A 145 7.69 17.75 7.72
C TYR A 145 8.62 17.22 8.82
N LEU A 146 9.93 17.45 8.73
CA LEU A 146 10.90 16.99 9.73
C LEU A 146 10.69 17.65 11.11
N GLN A 147 10.35 18.93 11.16
CA GLN A 147 10.16 19.67 12.42
C GLN A 147 8.91 19.24 13.21
N MET A 148 7.88 18.75 12.51
CA MET A 148 6.58 18.41 13.11
C MET A 148 6.53 17.01 13.77
N GLN A 149 7.67 16.31 13.84
CA GLN A 149 7.81 14.95 14.43
C GLN A 149 6.74 13.92 13.98
N PRO A 150 6.55 13.75 12.66
CA PRO A 150 5.58 12.81 12.10
C PRO A 150 6.04 11.35 12.28
N VAL A 151 5.18 10.39 11.91
CA VAL A 151 5.59 8.98 11.83
C VAL A 151 6.55 8.83 10.65
N ARG A 152 7.76 8.37 10.94
CA ARG A 152 8.84 8.22 9.95
C ARG A 152 8.92 6.81 9.40
N GLY A 153 9.47 6.69 8.20
CA GLY A 153 9.64 5.41 7.51
C GLY A 153 8.33 4.84 6.96
N SER A 154 8.34 3.54 6.67
CA SER A 154 7.18 2.85 6.12
C SER A 154 6.08 2.73 7.17
N LYS A 155 4.86 3.10 6.77
CA LYS A 155 3.69 3.12 7.66
C LYS A 155 2.44 2.60 6.94
N LEU A 156 1.46 2.12 7.69
CA LEU A 156 0.19 1.67 7.15
C LEU A 156 -0.79 2.85 7.15
N ALA A 157 -1.06 3.40 5.97
CA ALA A 157 -2.05 4.44 5.77
C ALA A 157 -3.42 3.82 5.45
N TYR A 158 -4.50 4.46 5.89
CA TYR A 158 -5.86 4.02 5.55
C TYR A 158 -6.81 5.18 5.23
N LEU A 159 -7.82 4.89 4.41
CA LEU A 159 -8.87 5.86 4.06
C LEU A 159 -9.85 6.01 5.23
N ALA A 160 -9.78 7.10 5.99
CA ALA A 160 -10.71 7.34 7.09
C ALA A 160 -12.12 7.71 6.61
N VAL A 161 -12.24 8.46 5.51
CA VAL A 161 -13.54 8.91 4.99
C VAL A 161 -13.80 8.25 3.64
N GLY A 162 -14.61 7.19 3.67
CA GLY A 162 -15.02 6.46 2.46
C GLY A 162 -16.21 7.08 1.74
N ALA A 163 -16.49 6.58 0.53
CA ALA A 163 -17.75 6.83 -0.16
C ALA A 163 -18.71 5.66 0.04
N ALA A 164 -20.02 5.91 0.09
CA ALA A 164 -21.04 4.86 0.21
C ALA A 164 -21.02 3.87 -0.98
N THR A 165 -20.48 4.31 -2.11
CA THR A 165 -20.32 3.52 -3.32
C THR A 165 -19.14 2.55 -3.26
N ASN A 166 -18.23 2.69 -2.28
CA ASN A 166 -17.08 1.79 -2.15
C ASN A 166 -17.55 0.35 -1.94
N SER A 167 -16.95 -0.59 -2.67
CA SER A 167 -17.21 -2.02 -2.51
C SER A 167 -16.60 -2.58 -1.23
N ARG A 168 -15.64 -1.86 -0.62
CA ARG A 168 -14.90 -2.22 0.59
C ARG A 168 -15.01 -1.14 1.67
N THR A 169 -15.00 -1.54 2.94
CA THR A 169 -15.12 -0.62 4.08
C THR A 169 -13.77 -0.16 4.58
N PHE A 170 -12.82 -1.07 4.78
CA PHE A 170 -11.43 -0.74 5.08
C PHE A 170 -10.58 -0.76 3.81
N ILE A 171 -9.89 0.34 3.54
CA ILE A 171 -8.99 0.51 2.40
C ILE A 171 -7.67 1.03 2.93
N SER A 172 -6.59 0.27 2.75
CA SER A 172 -5.28 0.63 3.26
C SER A 172 -4.14 0.11 2.41
N SER A 173 -3.00 0.76 2.52
CA SER A 173 -1.75 0.35 1.90
C SER A 173 -0.59 0.72 2.80
N VAL A 174 0.46 -0.09 2.77
CA VAL A 174 1.76 0.37 3.26
C VAL A 174 2.26 1.46 2.30
N ILE A 175 2.71 2.58 2.85
CA ILE A 175 3.21 3.74 2.11
C ILE A 175 4.63 4.10 2.59
N GLY A 176 5.32 4.95 1.82
CA GLY A 176 6.62 5.51 2.20
C GLY A 176 6.54 6.63 3.24
N ASP A 177 7.69 7.28 3.46
CA ASP A 177 7.85 8.37 4.43
C ASP A 177 7.33 9.70 3.86
N TRP A 178 6.01 9.79 3.73
CA TRP A 178 5.27 10.95 3.23
C TRP A 178 4.35 11.57 4.29
N PRO A 179 4.18 12.90 4.29
CA PRO A 179 3.22 13.56 5.15
C PRO A 179 1.79 13.17 4.78
N CYS A 180 0.98 12.77 5.76
CA CYS A 180 -0.40 12.36 5.54
C CYS A 180 -1.40 13.41 6.05
N ALA A 181 -2.34 13.78 5.19
CA ALA A 181 -3.46 14.64 5.58
C ALA A 181 -4.38 13.93 6.58
N ASN A 182 -5.18 14.68 7.34
CA ASN A 182 -6.07 14.16 8.37
C ASN A 182 -7.13 13.15 7.89
N SER A 183 -7.39 13.10 6.58
CA SER A 183 -8.26 12.09 5.94
C SER A 183 -7.58 10.74 5.72
N VAL A 184 -6.27 10.65 5.94
CA VAL A 184 -5.43 9.46 5.84
C VAL A 184 -4.64 9.26 7.14
N PRO A 185 -5.28 8.73 8.20
CA PRO A 185 -4.54 8.39 9.39
C PRO A 185 -3.58 7.23 9.13
N VAL A 186 -2.54 7.14 9.96
CA VAL A 186 -1.48 6.16 9.83
C VAL A 186 -1.40 5.29 11.09
N LEU A 187 -1.01 4.03 10.87
CA LEU A 187 -0.70 3.04 11.89
C LEU A 187 0.78 2.63 11.76
N ASP A 188 1.43 2.48 12.92
CA ASP A 188 2.83 2.06 13.07
C ASP A 188 2.96 1.10 14.26
N PHE A 189 4.00 0.28 14.29
CA PHE A 189 4.40 -0.54 15.43
C PHE A 189 5.46 0.17 16.27
N VAL A 190 5.05 0.61 17.46
CA VAL A 190 5.99 1.14 18.45
C VAL A 190 6.55 -0.02 19.26
N VAL A 191 7.87 -0.21 19.20
CA VAL A 191 8.60 -1.23 19.96
C VAL A 191 9.41 -0.55 21.05
N GLU A 192 9.17 -0.91 22.32
CA GLU A 192 9.83 -0.28 23.47
C GLU A 192 11.33 -0.64 23.61
N SER A 193 11.83 -1.65 22.89
CA SER A 193 13.25 -2.05 22.91
C SER A 193 13.91 -1.87 21.54
N SER A 194 15.12 -1.30 21.54
CA SER A 194 15.94 -1.03 20.35
C SER A 194 16.45 -2.27 19.62
N GLN A 195 16.26 -3.48 20.16
CA GLN A 195 16.89 -4.71 19.64
C GLN A 195 16.05 -5.50 18.63
N LYS A 196 14.82 -5.10 18.27
CA LYS A 196 13.96 -5.91 17.38
C LYS A 196 13.24 -5.09 16.29
N MET A 197 13.96 -4.21 15.60
CA MET A 197 13.46 -3.43 14.44
C MET A 197 12.90 -4.34 13.32
N TYR A 198 13.45 -5.55 13.14
CA TYR A 198 13.00 -6.53 12.14
C TYR A 198 11.59 -7.09 12.36
N ALA A 199 11.12 -7.14 13.61
CA ALA A 199 9.75 -7.58 13.90
C ALA A 199 8.73 -6.53 13.42
N SER A 200 9.08 -5.23 13.45
CA SER A 200 8.17 -4.13 13.10
C SER A 200 7.73 -4.20 11.64
N SER A 201 8.67 -4.43 10.71
CA SER A 201 8.38 -4.31 9.29
C SER A 201 7.59 -5.48 8.72
N ASN A 202 7.86 -6.73 9.13
CA ASN A 202 7.01 -7.87 8.76
C ASN A 202 5.62 -7.76 9.39
N CYS A 203 5.54 -7.25 10.62
CA CYS A 203 4.28 -6.99 11.28
C CYS A 203 3.43 -5.95 10.54
N ILE A 204 4.02 -4.95 9.89
CA ILE A 204 3.27 -3.98 9.10
C ILE A 204 2.58 -4.60 7.89
N PHE A 205 3.24 -5.56 7.22
CA PHE A 205 2.65 -6.31 6.12
C PHE A 205 1.61 -7.32 6.61
N ALA A 206 1.88 -8.02 7.71
CA ALA A 206 0.86 -8.87 8.34
C ALA A 206 -0.38 -8.08 8.74
N LEU A 207 -0.21 -6.87 9.28
CA LEU A 207 -1.29 -5.95 9.62
C LEU A 207 -2.05 -5.50 8.36
N ALA A 208 -1.34 -5.06 7.32
CA ALA A 208 -1.93 -4.66 6.05
C ALA A 208 -2.75 -5.80 5.42
N ALA A 209 -2.25 -7.03 5.50
CA ALA A 209 -2.95 -8.23 5.04
C ALA A 209 -4.26 -8.44 5.79
N CYS A 210 -4.20 -8.38 7.11
CA CYS A 210 -5.37 -8.58 7.96
C CYS A 210 -6.42 -7.49 7.73
N MET A 211 -6.03 -6.22 7.75
CA MET A 211 -6.96 -5.09 7.67
C MET A 211 -7.58 -4.91 6.28
N ASN A 212 -6.89 -5.33 5.22
CA ASN A 212 -7.48 -5.36 3.88
C ASN A 212 -8.30 -6.64 3.60
N SER A 213 -8.38 -7.62 4.50
CA SER A 213 -9.11 -8.87 4.23
C SER A 213 -10.63 -8.71 4.22
N LEU A 214 -11.34 -9.55 3.47
CA LEU A 214 -12.81 -9.64 3.47
C LEU A 214 -13.34 -10.07 4.85
N VAL A 215 -12.57 -10.89 5.57
CA VAL A 215 -12.91 -11.32 6.94
C VAL A 215 -12.94 -10.12 7.89
N PHE A 216 -11.87 -9.29 7.87
CA PHE A 216 -11.83 -8.07 8.67
C PHE A 216 -12.94 -7.10 8.25
N ASP A 217 -13.12 -6.88 6.94
CA ASP A 217 -14.16 -5.99 6.40
C ASP A 217 -15.56 -6.43 6.84
N PHE A 218 -15.83 -7.73 6.86
CA PHE A 218 -17.10 -8.29 7.32
C PHE A 218 -17.34 -7.97 8.79
N THR A 219 -16.34 -8.19 9.66
CA THR A 219 -16.47 -7.86 11.08
C THR A 219 -16.64 -6.36 11.33
N LEU A 220 -15.98 -5.52 10.54
CA LEU A 220 -16.07 -4.07 10.64
C LEU A 220 -17.45 -3.56 10.22
N ARG A 221 -18.05 -4.10 9.13
CA ARG A 221 -19.41 -3.76 8.68
C ARG A 221 -20.51 -4.08 9.69
N MET A 222 -20.24 -4.95 10.66
CA MET A 222 -21.17 -5.23 11.75
C MET A 222 -21.18 -4.13 12.81
N ARG A 223 -20.14 -3.30 12.87
CA ARG A 223 -19.93 -2.26 13.88
C ARG A 223 -20.03 -0.84 13.32
N LEU A 224 -19.76 -0.68 12.03
CA LEU A 224 -19.73 0.62 11.37
C LEU A 224 -21.15 1.06 10.97
N SER A 225 -21.51 2.29 11.33
CA SER A 225 -22.81 2.91 11.02
C SER A 225 -22.72 4.06 10.01
N SER A 226 -21.50 4.54 9.68
CA SER A 226 -21.28 5.67 8.78
C SER A 226 -20.01 5.48 7.94
N ASN A 227 -19.82 6.32 6.92
CA ASN A 227 -18.64 6.25 6.06
C ASN A 227 -17.35 6.82 6.68
N ASN A 228 -17.41 7.33 7.91
CA ASN A 228 -16.24 7.84 8.62
C ASN A 228 -15.73 6.82 9.64
N LEU A 229 -14.51 6.37 9.42
CA LEU A 229 -13.82 5.35 10.19
C LEU A 229 -12.88 5.99 11.21
N ASN A 230 -13.41 6.19 12.40
CA ASN A 230 -12.67 6.74 13.53
C ASN A 230 -11.86 5.66 14.26
N TRP A 231 -10.72 6.07 14.84
CA TRP A 231 -9.82 5.17 15.58
C TRP A 231 -10.52 4.36 16.68
N PHE A 232 -11.46 4.95 17.43
CA PHE A 232 -12.15 4.24 18.51
C PHE A 232 -12.95 3.01 18.04
N ILE A 233 -13.32 2.95 16.76
CA ILE A 233 -13.99 1.78 16.16
C ILE A 233 -12.95 0.72 15.84
N LEU A 234 -11.80 1.15 15.30
CA LEU A 234 -10.71 0.27 14.90
C LEU A 234 -10.00 -0.35 16.10
N GLN A 235 -9.74 0.40 17.16
CA GLN A 235 -9.02 -0.11 18.34
C GLN A 235 -9.72 -1.28 19.03
N GLU A 236 -11.03 -1.44 18.81
CA GLU A 236 -11.83 -2.56 19.34
C GLU A 236 -11.91 -3.75 18.37
N SER A 237 -11.47 -3.59 17.12
CA SER A 237 -11.50 -4.64 16.11
C SER A 237 -10.53 -5.76 16.45
N ALA A 238 -10.97 -6.98 16.17
CA ALA A 238 -10.18 -8.18 16.40
C ALA A 238 -9.20 -8.41 15.25
N LEU A 239 -7.96 -8.74 15.58
CA LEU A 239 -6.93 -9.21 14.67
C LEU A 239 -6.45 -10.61 15.11
N PRO A 240 -6.01 -11.46 14.16
CA PRO A 240 -5.28 -12.66 14.52
C PRO A 240 -3.93 -12.28 15.12
N ARG A 241 -3.21 -13.26 15.68
CA ARG A 241 -1.85 -13.05 16.18
C ARG A 241 -0.92 -12.68 15.02
N LEU A 242 -0.59 -11.39 14.90
CA LEU A 242 0.16 -10.86 13.78
C LEU A 242 1.56 -11.48 13.67
N ASN A 243 2.15 -11.87 14.79
CA ASN A 243 3.48 -12.47 14.80
C ASN A 243 3.58 -13.80 14.07
N GLU A 244 2.54 -14.63 14.14
CA GLU A 244 2.55 -15.91 13.44
C GLU A 244 2.52 -15.70 11.93
N LEU A 245 1.79 -14.68 11.47
CA LEU A 245 1.81 -14.25 10.07
C LEU A 245 3.15 -13.59 9.70
N ALA A 246 3.70 -12.73 10.56
CA ALA A 246 4.93 -11.99 10.31
C ALA A 246 6.20 -12.88 10.29
N LYS A 247 6.18 -14.02 10.99
CA LYS A 247 7.25 -15.03 10.95
C LYS A 247 7.23 -15.87 9.66
N ASN A 248 6.08 -15.97 8.99
CA ASN A 248 5.99 -16.71 7.72
C ASN A 248 6.50 -15.83 6.57
N VAL A 249 7.78 -16.01 6.22
CA VAL A 249 8.48 -15.22 5.21
C VAL A 249 7.79 -15.29 3.84
N SER A 250 7.30 -16.46 3.44
CA SER A 250 6.60 -16.65 2.15
C SER A 250 5.30 -15.85 2.11
N PHE A 251 4.53 -15.84 3.21
CA PHE A 251 3.32 -15.03 3.31
C PHE A 251 3.63 -13.52 3.29
N VAL A 252 4.57 -13.06 4.12
CA VAL A 252 4.98 -11.65 4.14
C VAL A 252 5.44 -11.21 2.75
N ARG A 253 6.22 -12.04 2.06
CA ARG A 253 6.69 -11.78 0.70
C ARG A 253 5.55 -11.59 -0.30
N LEU A 254 4.48 -12.38 -0.22
CA LEU A 254 3.31 -12.18 -1.09
C LEU A 254 2.62 -10.85 -0.82
N VAL A 255 2.49 -10.46 0.45
CA VAL A 255 1.87 -9.18 0.82
C VAL A 255 2.73 -7.99 0.42
N GLU A 256 4.05 -8.12 0.57
CA GLU A 256 5.03 -7.18 0.03
C GLU A 256 4.84 -7.04 -1.46
N LEU A 257 4.86 -8.12 -2.24
CA LEU A 257 4.67 -8.08 -3.69
C LEU A 257 3.35 -7.42 -4.09
N LEU A 258 2.27 -7.66 -3.34
CA LEU A 258 0.99 -6.96 -3.54
C LEU A 258 1.09 -5.45 -3.30
N SER A 259 2.01 -4.99 -2.45
CA SER A 259 2.15 -3.59 -2.04
C SER A 259 3.30 -2.87 -2.75
N LEU A 260 4.27 -3.62 -3.29
CA LEU A 260 5.52 -3.12 -3.85
C LEU A 260 5.34 -2.62 -5.28
N HIS A 261 6.01 -1.51 -5.56
CA HIS A 261 6.23 -0.97 -6.90
C HIS A 261 7.67 -0.43 -6.95
N PRO A 262 8.37 -0.48 -8.10
CA PRO A 262 9.73 0.07 -8.26
C PRO A 262 9.92 1.47 -7.67
N ALA A 263 8.99 2.39 -7.96
CA ALA A 263 9.00 3.77 -7.46
C ALA A 263 8.97 3.90 -5.93
N LEU A 264 8.54 2.84 -5.23
CA LEU A 264 8.49 2.78 -3.77
C LEU A 264 9.63 1.94 -3.16
N ALA A 265 10.35 1.12 -3.94
CA ALA A 265 11.34 0.17 -3.43
C ALA A 265 12.47 0.86 -2.64
N VAL A 266 12.78 2.12 -2.97
CA VAL A 266 13.75 2.93 -2.21
C VAL A 266 13.23 3.39 -0.84
N ASN A 267 11.93 3.68 -0.75
CA ASN A 267 11.26 4.11 0.48
C ASN A 267 11.14 2.96 1.48
N PHE A 268 11.28 1.72 1.00
CA PHE A 268 11.13 0.51 1.79
C PHE A 268 12.46 -0.03 2.38
N GLY A 269 13.62 0.56 2.08
CA GLY A 269 14.87 0.26 2.81
C GLY A 269 15.16 -1.25 2.95
N ASP A 270 15.46 -1.68 4.19
CA ASP A 270 15.74 -3.07 4.59
C ASP A 270 14.64 -4.10 4.28
N LEU A 271 13.41 -3.66 3.95
CA LEU A 271 12.31 -4.57 3.58
C LEU A 271 12.60 -5.31 2.27
N VAL A 272 13.30 -4.65 1.33
CA VAL A 272 13.64 -5.29 0.05
C VAL A 272 14.80 -6.27 0.22
N HIS A 273 15.65 -6.14 1.26
CA HIS A 273 16.81 -7.00 1.47
C HIS A 273 16.45 -8.47 1.74
N GLN A 274 15.32 -8.76 2.39
CA GLN A 274 14.90 -10.14 2.72
C GLN A 274 14.26 -10.88 1.54
N SER A 275 13.87 -10.15 0.49
CA SER A 275 13.36 -10.76 -0.73
C SER A 275 14.42 -11.43 -1.61
N ARG A 276 15.70 -11.27 -1.26
CA ARG A 276 16.85 -11.78 -2.04
C ARG A 276 17.26 -13.21 -1.69
N THR A 277 16.73 -13.81 -0.62
CA THR A 277 17.22 -15.11 -0.09
C THR A 277 16.54 -16.35 -0.67
N VAL A 278 15.62 -16.22 -1.63
CA VAL A 278 15.01 -17.36 -2.34
C VAL A 278 15.28 -17.21 -3.83
N SER A 279 15.72 -18.30 -4.45
CA SER A 279 16.38 -18.45 -5.76
C SER A 279 15.57 -18.07 -7.01
N HIS A 280 14.61 -17.15 -6.94
CA HIS A 280 13.86 -16.71 -8.10
C HIS A 280 14.58 -15.54 -8.80
N GLN A 281 15.08 -15.81 -10.00
CA GLN A 281 15.75 -14.87 -10.92
C GLN A 281 14.82 -13.76 -11.45
N GLU A 282 13.63 -13.58 -10.89
CA GLU A 282 12.67 -12.59 -11.39
C GLU A 282 13.06 -11.20 -10.88
N ASN A 283 13.22 -10.29 -11.84
CA ASN A 283 13.49 -8.89 -11.57
C ASN A 283 12.41 -8.35 -10.60
N PRO A 284 12.73 -7.87 -9.38
CA PRO A 284 11.74 -7.31 -8.46
C PRO A 284 11.05 -6.05 -9.02
N PHE A 285 11.57 -5.51 -10.13
CA PHE A 285 10.99 -4.42 -10.90
C PHE A 285 10.12 -4.87 -12.07
N SER A 286 9.98 -6.18 -12.30
CA SER A 286 8.96 -6.70 -13.20
C SER A 286 7.59 -6.33 -12.65
N ILE A 287 6.85 -5.55 -13.43
CA ILE A 287 5.53 -5.09 -13.04
C ILE A 287 4.61 -6.31 -12.91
N LEU A 288 4.03 -6.52 -11.73
CA LEU A 288 3.07 -7.59 -11.51
C LEU A 288 1.84 -7.39 -12.38
N GLN A 289 1.59 -8.35 -13.25
CA GLN A 289 0.41 -8.39 -14.10
C GLN A 289 -0.88 -8.41 -13.24
N PRO A 290 -2.02 -7.89 -13.75
CA PRO A 290 -3.28 -7.93 -13.03
C PRO A 290 -3.64 -9.33 -12.50
N SER A 291 -3.40 -10.38 -13.31
CA SER A 291 -3.66 -11.77 -12.93
C SER A 291 -2.80 -12.25 -11.75
N GLN A 292 -1.50 -11.96 -11.76
CA GLN A 292 -0.59 -12.30 -10.66
C GLN A 292 -1.03 -11.62 -9.35
N ARG A 293 -1.39 -10.33 -9.41
CA ARG A 293 -1.91 -9.59 -8.25
C ARG A 293 -3.20 -10.22 -7.71
N ALA A 294 -4.12 -10.61 -8.60
CA ALA A 294 -5.37 -11.24 -8.19
C ALA A 294 -5.14 -12.60 -7.51
N ARG A 295 -4.21 -13.41 -8.02
CA ARG A 295 -3.80 -14.68 -7.42
C ARG A 295 -3.19 -14.47 -6.03
N TYR A 296 -2.21 -13.58 -5.88
CA TYR A 296 -1.61 -13.27 -4.59
C TYR A 296 -2.66 -12.75 -3.61
N ARG A 297 -3.57 -11.89 -4.08
CA ARG A 297 -4.65 -11.35 -3.25
C ARG A 297 -5.55 -12.47 -2.74
N ALA A 298 -5.96 -13.41 -3.60
CA ALA A 298 -6.79 -14.55 -3.20
C ALA A 298 -6.11 -15.47 -2.19
N ILE A 299 -4.81 -15.74 -2.36
CA ILE A 299 -4.02 -16.54 -1.42
C ILE A 299 -3.90 -15.82 -0.07
N VAL A 300 -3.63 -14.51 -0.07
CA VAL A 300 -3.56 -13.71 1.17
C VAL A 300 -4.89 -13.73 1.91
N GLU A 301 -6.04 -13.60 1.22
CA GLU A 301 -7.37 -13.74 1.85
C GLU A 301 -7.54 -15.11 2.53
N ALA A 302 -7.13 -16.20 1.86
CA ALA A 302 -7.23 -17.56 2.40
C ALA A 302 -6.37 -17.76 3.66
N VAL A 303 -5.12 -17.31 3.63
CA VAL A 303 -4.20 -17.42 4.78
C VAL A 303 -4.70 -16.59 5.95
N VAL A 304 -5.13 -15.35 5.70
CA VAL A 304 -5.70 -14.49 6.74
C VAL A 304 -6.95 -15.14 7.34
N ALA A 305 -7.88 -15.64 6.53
CA ALA A 305 -9.07 -16.32 7.03
C ALA A 305 -8.74 -17.51 7.93
N SER A 306 -7.74 -18.32 7.55
CA SER A 306 -7.22 -19.41 8.39
C SER A 306 -6.70 -18.90 9.73
N ALA A 307 -5.94 -17.81 9.74
CA ALA A 307 -5.42 -17.18 10.96
C ALA A 307 -6.52 -16.61 11.88
N TYR A 308 -7.65 -16.16 11.32
CA TYR A 308 -8.85 -15.78 12.08
C TYR A 308 -9.63 -16.99 12.65
N GLY A 309 -9.23 -18.22 12.31
CA GLY A 309 -9.95 -19.44 12.68
C GLY A 309 -11.29 -19.61 11.94
N VAL A 310 -11.42 -19.00 10.75
CA VAL A 310 -12.60 -19.14 9.88
C VAL A 310 -12.75 -20.60 9.47
N LYS A 311 -13.99 -21.10 9.50
CA LYS A 311 -14.35 -22.43 8.96
C LYS A 311 -15.18 -22.28 7.68
N ASN A 312 -15.33 -23.38 6.93
CA ASN A 312 -16.17 -23.39 5.72
C ASN A 312 -17.59 -22.83 5.94
N GLN A 313 -18.22 -23.14 7.07
CA GLN A 313 -19.54 -22.62 7.44
C GLN A 313 -19.55 -21.10 7.67
N ASP A 314 -18.43 -20.53 8.13
CA ASP A 314 -18.31 -19.10 8.34
C ASP A 314 -18.19 -18.37 7.00
N LEU A 315 -17.54 -18.98 5.98
CA LEU A 315 -17.47 -18.42 4.62
C LEU A 315 -18.82 -18.33 3.93
N GLU A 316 -19.75 -19.26 4.17
CA GLU A 316 -21.13 -19.14 3.67
C GLU A 316 -21.83 -17.86 4.18
N ILE A 317 -21.45 -17.38 5.36
CA ILE A 317 -21.98 -16.16 5.96
C ILE A 317 -21.24 -14.93 5.43
N ILE A 318 -19.90 -14.98 5.41
CA ILE A 318 -19.04 -13.87 4.99
C ILE A 318 -19.26 -13.54 3.51
N LEU A 319 -19.33 -14.56 2.65
CA LEU A 319 -19.49 -14.43 1.21
C LEU A 319 -20.96 -14.52 0.78
N ARG A 320 -21.91 -14.39 1.71
CA ARG A 320 -23.34 -14.42 1.40
C ARG A 320 -23.68 -13.40 0.32
N LEU A 321 -24.54 -13.78 -0.63
CA LEU A 321 -24.96 -12.98 -1.79
C LEU A 321 -23.84 -12.71 -2.82
N CYS A 322 -22.65 -13.26 -2.64
CA CYS A 322 -21.63 -13.29 -3.71
C CYS A 322 -21.93 -14.46 -4.65
N GLU A 323 -21.65 -14.26 -5.93
CA GLU A 323 -21.79 -15.31 -6.97
C GLU A 323 -20.57 -16.25 -6.92
N VAL A 324 -20.61 -17.23 -6.01
CA VAL A 324 -19.52 -18.19 -5.78
C VAL A 324 -20.03 -19.61 -5.98
N GLU A 325 -19.38 -20.36 -6.88
CA GLU A 325 -19.69 -21.77 -7.12
C GLU A 325 -19.40 -22.62 -5.87
N GLY A 326 -20.29 -23.58 -5.57
CA GLY A 326 -20.19 -24.43 -4.38
C GLY A 326 -20.75 -23.82 -3.10
N LEU A 327 -21.10 -22.53 -3.07
CA LEU A 327 -21.88 -21.93 -2.00
C LEU A 327 -23.39 -22.03 -2.30
N ARG A 328 -24.21 -22.12 -1.24
CA ARG A 328 -25.68 -22.17 -1.37
C ARG A 328 -26.18 -20.87 -1.98
N SER A 329 -26.87 -20.94 -3.12
CA SER A 329 -27.59 -19.81 -3.68
C SER A 329 -28.73 -19.41 -2.73
N GLN A 330 -28.77 -18.15 -2.32
CA GLN A 330 -29.87 -17.61 -1.51
C GLN A 330 -30.56 -16.49 -2.28
N SER A 331 -31.90 -16.52 -2.31
CA SER A 331 -32.70 -15.50 -2.95
C SER A 331 -32.53 -14.15 -2.25
N SER A 332 -32.39 -13.09 -3.05
CA SER A 332 -32.08 -11.70 -2.67
C SER A 332 -33.23 -10.98 -1.94
N SER A 333 -34.08 -11.68 -1.20
CA SER A 333 -35.34 -11.16 -0.64
C SER A 333 -35.20 -10.18 0.54
N GLN A 334 -33.98 -9.69 0.84
CA GLN A 334 -33.76 -8.71 1.91
C GLN A 334 -32.75 -7.62 1.50
N ASN A 335 -33.24 -6.41 1.20
CA ASN A 335 -32.42 -5.23 0.88
C ASN A 335 -31.33 -4.93 1.93
N GLN A 336 -31.59 -5.21 3.21
CA GLN A 336 -30.65 -4.95 4.31
C GLN A 336 -29.45 -5.92 4.32
N ALA A 337 -29.58 -7.10 3.72
CA ALA A 337 -28.49 -8.07 3.59
C ALA A 337 -27.53 -7.71 2.43
N LEU A 338 -28.02 -7.00 1.41
CA LEU A 338 -27.22 -6.55 0.26
C LEU A 338 -26.23 -5.43 0.64
N GLU A 339 -26.60 -4.54 1.56
CA GLU A 339 -25.73 -3.41 1.97
C GLU A 339 -24.41 -3.86 2.58
N LYS A 340 -24.41 -5.03 3.25
CA LYS A 340 -23.26 -5.56 3.99
C LYS A 340 -22.51 -6.67 3.26
N SER A 341 -22.98 -7.13 2.10
CA SER A 341 -22.32 -8.19 1.34
C SER A 341 -21.24 -7.66 0.39
N PHE A 342 -20.40 -8.58 -0.10
CA PHE A 342 -19.28 -8.27 -1.01
C PHE A 342 -19.62 -8.47 -2.49
N HIS A 343 -20.89 -8.54 -2.86
CA HIS A 343 -21.33 -8.76 -4.25
C HIS A 343 -20.83 -7.70 -5.25
N ARG A 344 -20.49 -6.49 -4.76
CA ARG A 344 -19.92 -5.39 -5.57
C ARG A 344 -18.41 -5.50 -5.78
N VAL A 345 -17.72 -6.40 -5.09
CA VAL A 345 -16.26 -6.57 -5.24
C VAL A 345 -16.00 -7.19 -6.61
N ASP A 346 -15.22 -6.48 -7.43
CA ASP A 346 -14.86 -6.83 -8.81
C ASP A 346 -16.08 -7.13 -9.70
N ALA A 347 -17.17 -6.38 -9.53
CA ALA A 347 -18.44 -6.59 -10.23
C ALA A 347 -18.32 -6.50 -11.77
N ASP A 348 -17.26 -5.86 -12.26
CA ASP A 348 -16.88 -5.75 -13.67
C ASP A 348 -16.27 -7.04 -14.26
N LEU A 349 -15.82 -7.98 -13.42
CA LEU A 349 -15.28 -9.26 -13.84
C LEU A 349 -16.36 -10.36 -13.90
N ASN A 350 -16.06 -11.42 -14.65
CA ASN A 350 -16.82 -12.66 -14.58
C ASN A 350 -16.87 -13.17 -13.11
N PRO A 351 -18.04 -13.57 -12.58
CA PRO A 351 -18.18 -14.06 -11.20
C PRO A 351 -17.07 -14.99 -10.70
N ARG A 352 -16.59 -15.93 -11.53
CA ARG A 352 -15.52 -16.88 -11.14
C ARG A 352 -14.14 -16.24 -10.94
N LEU A 353 -13.92 -15.07 -11.54
CA LEU A 353 -12.67 -14.31 -11.47
C LEU A 353 -12.72 -13.21 -10.41
N ARG A 354 -13.87 -12.98 -9.76
CA ARG A 354 -14.00 -11.98 -8.69
C ARG A 354 -13.29 -12.45 -7.43
N LEU A 355 -12.76 -11.51 -6.65
CA LEU A 355 -12.07 -11.83 -5.40
C LEU A 355 -12.84 -12.77 -4.46
N PRO A 356 -14.17 -12.64 -4.24
CA PRO A 356 -14.91 -13.58 -3.39
C PRO A 356 -14.82 -15.04 -3.85
N ALA A 357 -14.88 -15.29 -5.17
CA ALA A 357 -14.79 -16.64 -5.74
C ALA A 357 -13.36 -17.18 -5.66
N LEU A 358 -12.37 -16.36 -6.02
CA LEU A 358 -10.95 -16.73 -5.94
C LEU A 358 -10.50 -17.00 -4.50
N PHE A 359 -10.95 -16.17 -3.55
CA PHE A 359 -10.75 -16.37 -2.12
C PHE A 359 -11.33 -17.71 -1.66
N PHE A 360 -12.58 -18.02 -2.03
CA PHE A 360 -13.20 -19.28 -1.66
C PHE A 360 -12.43 -20.48 -2.20
N ALA A 361 -12.03 -20.45 -3.48
CA ALA A 361 -11.23 -21.50 -4.11
C ALA A 361 -9.86 -21.69 -3.41
N ALA A 362 -9.13 -20.60 -3.17
CA ALA A 362 -7.85 -20.63 -2.46
C ALA A 362 -8.01 -21.17 -1.03
N PHE A 363 -9.10 -20.83 -0.34
CA PHE A 363 -9.38 -21.34 1.00
C PHE A 363 -9.69 -22.84 1.02
N GLN A 364 -10.44 -23.37 0.05
CA GLN A 364 -10.66 -24.82 -0.07
C GLN A 364 -9.34 -25.58 -0.30
N LEU A 365 -8.47 -25.03 -1.15
CA LEU A 365 -7.14 -25.59 -1.39
C LEU A 365 -6.24 -25.54 -0.16
N LEU A 366 -6.28 -24.44 0.61
CA LEU A 366 -5.59 -24.33 1.90
C LEU A 366 -6.06 -25.43 2.86
N CYS A 367 -7.37 -25.62 3.00
CA CYS A 367 -7.94 -26.62 3.91
C CYS A 367 -7.55 -28.06 3.51
N SER A 368 -7.40 -28.32 2.21
CA SER A 368 -7.12 -29.66 1.69
C SER A 368 -5.63 -30.01 1.71
N ASN A 369 -4.75 -29.04 1.45
CA ASN A 369 -3.32 -29.28 1.22
C ASN A 369 -2.40 -28.62 2.27
N GLY A 370 -2.92 -27.69 3.07
CA GLY A 370 -2.17 -26.95 4.07
C GLY A 370 -1.59 -25.62 3.58
N LEU A 371 -1.10 -24.82 4.54
CA LEU A 371 -0.58 -23.46 4.33
C LEU A 371 0.65 -23.43 3.41
N GLU A 372 1.67 -24.21 3.74
CA GLU A 372 2.96 -24.20 3.01
C GLU A 372 2.79 -24.63 1.55
N TRP A 373 1.90 -25.60 1.30
CA TRP A 373 1.56 -25.99 -0.07
C TRP A 373 0.94 -24.82 -0.85
N LEU A 374 -0.04 -24.13 -0.27
CA LEU A 374 -0.71 -23.02 -0.96
C LEU A 374 0.26 -21.87 -1.27
N LEU A 375 1.12 -21.52 -0.30
CA LEU A 375 2.13 -20.47 -0.49
C LEU A 375 3.13 -20.83 -1.60
N ALA A 376 3.52 -22.12 -1.71
CA ALA A 376 4.38 -22.58 -2.79
C ALA A 376 3.71 -22.46 -4.19
N GLN A 377 2.39 -22.59 -4.27
CA GLN A 377 1.66 -22.44 -5.54
C GLN A 377 1.49 -20.98 -5.99
N ALA A 378 1.82 -20.00 -5.15
CA ALA A 378 1.52 -18.60 -5.45
C ALA A 378 2.19 -18.11 -6.76
N PHE A 379 3.38 -18.61 -7.07
CA PHE A 379 4.15 -18.22 -8.25
C PHE A 379 3.85 -19.08 -9.48
N GLU A 380 3.06 -20.14 -9.34
CA GLU A 380 2.70 -21.01 -10.46
C GLU A 380 1.77 -20.29 -11.42
N LYS A 381 2.12 -20.29 -12.72
CA LYS A 381 1.27 -19.74 -13.78
C LYS A 381 -0.04 -20.51 -13.85
N ASP A 382 -1.09 -19.80 -14.21
CA ASP A 382 -2.45 -20.35 -14.35
C ASP A 382 -3.02 -21.02 -13.07
N PHE A 383 -2.40 -20.80 -11.91
CA PHE A 383 -2.95 -21.27 -10.64
C PHE A 383 -4.19 -20.47 -10.23
N LEU A 384 -5.26 -21.18 -9.81
CA LEU A 384 -6.65 -20.73 -9.59
C LEU A 384 -7.47 -20.40 -10.85
N PHE A 385 -6.84 -19.85 -11.89
CA PHE A 385 -7.47 -19.45 -13.15
C PHE A 385 -6.41 -19.20 -14.23
N PHE A 386 -6.79 -19.24 -15.50
CA PHE A 386 -5.91 -18.93 -16.62
C PHE A 386 -5.56 -17.44 -16.66
N ASP A 387 -4.26 -17.12 -16.73
CA ASP A 387 -3.76 -15.75 -16.71
C ASP A 387 -4.32 -14.92 -17.88
N ASP A 388 -4.38 -15.49 -19.07
CA ASP A 388 -4.91 -14.83 -20.28
C ASP A 388 -6.39 -14.49 -20.16
N GLU A 389 -7.17 -15.35 -19.50
CA GLU A 389 -8.59 -15.09 -19.26
C GLU A 389 -8.76 -13.84 -18.40
N TYR A 390 -8.02 -13.76 -17.29
CA TYR A 390 -8.08 -12.62 -16.37
C TYR A 390 -7.55 -11.35 -17.01
N ASN A 391 -6.39 -11.43 -17.69
CA ASN A 391 -5.75 -10.26 -18.29
C ASN A 391 -6.53 -9.71 -19.47
N SER A 392 -7.35 -10.50 -20.18
CA SER A 392 -8.22 -10.01 -21.26
C SER A 392 -9.22 -8.92 -20.85
N HIS A 393 -9.54 -8.83 -19.54
CA HIS A 393 -10.40 -7.78 -18.98
C HIS A 393 -9.70 -6.44 -18.79
N PHE A 394 -8.37 -6.42 -18.82
CA PHE A 394 -7.56 -5.22 -18.68
C PHE A 394 -7.01 -4.85 -20.06
N SER A 395 -7.28 -3.63 -20.53
CA SER A 395 -6.87 -3.18 -21.86
C SER A 395 -5.35 -3.37 -22.09
N ALA A 396 -4.98 -3.75 -23.32
CA ALA A 396 -3.66 -4.23 -23.76
C ALA A 396 -2.46 -3.25 -23.61
N ALA A 397 -2.57 -2.18 -22.83
CA ALA A 397 -1.49 -1.21 -22.64
C ALA A 397 -0.60 -1.61 -21.45
N ILE A 398 0.04 -2.76 -21.54
CA ILE A 398 1.18 -3.10 -20.67
C ILE A 398 2.42 -2.96 -21.54
N SER A 399 2.82 -1.72 -21.78
CA SER A 399 4.16 -1.45 -22.30
C SER A 399 5.14 -1.65 -21.15
N SER A 400 5.98 -2.68 -21.28
CA SER A 400 7.08 -2.99 -20.36
C SER A 400 8.22 -1.95 -20.39
N ASP A 401 8.13 -0.92 -21.24
CA ASP A 401 9.31 -0.18 -21.71
C ASP A 401 9.44 1.24 -21.13
N LYS A 402 8.69 1.58 -20.08
CA LYS A 402 8.74 2.93 -19.46
C LYS A 402 9.59 3.01 -18.18
N ALA A 403 10.59 2.14 -18.00
CA ALA A 403 11.63 2.42 -17.01
C ALA A 403 12.62 3.44 -17.61
N SER A 404 12.85 4.56 -16.93
CA SER A 404 13.89 5.51 -17.34
C SER A 404 15.25 4.80 -17.36
N PRO A 405 16.08 4.98 -18.40
CA PRO A 405 17.40 4.36 -18.48
C PRO A 405 18.32 4.75 -17.31
N LEU A 406 18.14 5.93 -16.71
CA LEU A 406 18.94 6.38 -15.55
C LEU A 406 18.63 5.58 -14.27
N VAL A 407 17.42 5.01 -14.15
CA VAL A 407 17.00 4.24 -12.97
C VAL A 407 17.28 2.75 -13.15
N SER A 408 17.29 2.25 -14.39
CA SER A 408 17.55 0.82 -14.68
C SER A 408 18.99 0.41 -14.40
N ASP A 409 19.93 1.35 -14.43
CA ASP A 409 21.36 1.08 -14.29
C ASP A 409 21.85 1.10 -12.84
N LEU A 410 21.03 1.60 -11.90
CA LEU A 410 21.35 1.69 -10.47
C LEU A 410 20.86 0.46 -9.69
N SER A 411 21.70 -0.05 -8.80
CA SER A 411 21.30 -1.07 -7.84
C SER A 411 20.40 -0.48 -6.74
N ILE A 412 19.56 -1.32 -6.10
CA ILE A 412 18.70 -0.89 -4.98
C ILE A 412 19.48 -0.17 -3.87
N PRO A 413 20.65 -0.64 -3.41
CA PRO A 413 21.44 0.08 -2.41
C PRO A 413 21.88 1.48 -2.87
N GLU A 414 22.23 1.65 -4.14
CA GLU A 414 22.59 2.97 -4.69
C GLU A 414 21.38 3.90 -4.74
N LEU A 415 20.22 3.39 -5.16
CA LEU A 415 18.97 4.13 -5.14
C LEU A 415 18.56 4.54 -3.72
N GLN A 416 18.74 3.66 -2.73
CA GLN A 416 18.48 3.95 -1.31
C GLN A 416 19.44 5.01 -0.75
N LYS A 417 20.73 4.91 -1.10
CA LYS A 417 21.73 5.91 -0.73
C LYS A 417 21.34 7.28 -1.29
N LEU A 418 21.00 7.35 -2.57
CA LEU A 418 20.59 8.57 -3.24
C LEU A 418 19.33 9.18 -2.59
N PHE A 419 18.30 8.35 -2.34
CA PHE A 419 17.11 8.76 -1.61
C PHE A 419 17.43 9.32 -0.22
N HIS A 420 18.31 8.66 0.53
CA HIS A 420 18.76 9.14 1.83
C HIS A 420 19.51 10.48 1.73
N GLU A 421 20.37 10.65 0.73
CA GLU A 421 21.10 11.92 0.53
C GLU A 421 20.14 13.06 0.20
N ILE A 422 19.14 12.85 -0.68
CA ILE A 422 18.06 13.83 -0.96
C ILE A 422 17.36 14.27 0.33
N ARG A 423 16.99 13.30 1.17
CA ARG A 423 16.26 13.56 2.42
C ARG A 423 17.13 14.18 3.52
N ASN A 424 18.44 14.28 3.33
CA ASN A 424 19.40 14.88 4.27
C ASN A 424 20.17 16.07 3.70
N VAL A 425 19.79 16.58 2.52
CA VAL A 425 20.44 17.77 1.94
C VAL A 425 20.36 18.92 2.95
N LYS A 426 21.52 19.50 3.27
CA LYS A 426 21.62 20.68 4.13
C LYS A 426 21.27 21.91 3.32
N ILE A 427 19.99 22.24 3.30
CA ILE A 427 19.49 23.43 2.62
C ILE A 427 19.56 24.61 3.59
N ALA A 428 20.28 25.66 3.21
CA ALA A 428 20.27 26.92 3.94
C ALA A 428 18.90 27.59 3.73
N TYR A 429 17.95 27.33 4.62
CA TYR A 429 16.67 28.01 4.59
C TYR A 429 16.87 29.48 5.01
N PRO A 430 16.41 30.47 4.23
CA PRO A 430 16.26 31.81 4.77
C PRO A 430 15.26 31.73 5.93
N THR A 431 15.70 32.13 7.12
CA THR A 431 14.85 32.26 8.31
C THR A 431 13.62 33.07 7.92
N ILE A 432 12.43 32.47 8.02
CA ILE A 432 11.17 33.18 7.86
C ILE A 432 11.07 34.14 9.06
N SER A 433 11.22 35.43 8.81
CA SER A 433 11.03 36.52 9.78
C SER A 433 9.56 36.79 10.04
#